data_AF-A0A7W0S435-F1
#
_entry.id   AF-A0A7W0S435-F1
#
_cell.length_a   1.000
_cell.length_b   1.000
_cell.length_c   1.000
_cell.angle_alpha   90.00
_cell.angle_beta   90.00
_cell.angle_gamma   90.00
#
_symmetry.space_group_name_H-M   'P 1'
#
loop_
_entity.id
_entity.type
_entity.pdbx_description
1 polymer ?
#
loop_
_entity_poly.entity_id
_entity_poly.type
_entity_poly.pdbx_seq_one_letter_code
_entity_poly.pdbx_strand_id
1 'polypeptide(L)'
;MSAAAGAALERARRRLDGLDLYPRPVRVEGVRVVVVPLLFRLPRLRRYAGYALWRTILLKRPPGAGSSDDLVTHELCHLWQGQHRRWHMLLTYGTTRYRENPYEREARWAVEQTSGPG
;
A
#
# COMPACT_ATOMS: atom_id res chain seq x y z
N MET A 1 -13.39 -1.17 -11.05
CA MET A 1 -11.92 -1.33 -11.03
C MET A 1 -11.50 -1.96 -12.34
N SER A 2 -10.38 -1.55 -12.96
CA SER A 2 -9.93 -2.20 -14.22
C SER A 2 -9.41 -3.62 -13.95
N ALA A 3 -9.41 -4.48 -14.97
CA ALA A 3 -8.90 -5.85 -14.85
C ALA A 3 -7.42 -5.88 -14.41
N ALA A 4 -6.59 -4.99 -14.96
CA ALA A 4 -5.18 -4.85 -14.56
C ALA A 4 -5.02 -4.43 -13.10
N ALA A 5 -5.85 -3.51 -12.62
CA ALA A 5 -5.86 -3.09 -11.22
C ALA A 5 -6.30 -4.21 -10.27
N GLY A 6 -7.32 -4.99 -10.65
CA GLY A 6 -7.74 -6.16 -9.89
C GLY A 6 -6.65 -7.23 -9.82
N ALA A 7 -6.01 -7.54 -10.95
CA ALA A 7 -4.92 -8.51 -11.00
C ALA A 7 -3.71 -8.08 -10.15
N ALA A 8 -3.35 -6.78 -10.17
CA ALA A 8 -2.28 -6.25 -9.35
C ALA A 8 -2.61 -6.33 -7.85
N LEU A 9 -3.84 -5.98 -7.47
CA LEU A 9 -4.32 -6.09 -6.09
C LEU A 9 -4.29 -7.54 -5.60
N GLU A 10 -4.68 -8.49 -6.44
CA GLU A 10 -4.68 -9.92 -6.10
C GLU A 10 -3.26 -10.49 -5.98
N ARG A 11 -2.32 -10.06 -6.82
CA ARG A 11 -0.90 -10.42 -6.66
C ARG A 11 -0.31 -9.86 -5.36
N ALA A 12 -0.59 -8.59 -5.06
CA ALA A 12 -0.18 -7.96 -3.81
C ALA A 12 -0.77 -8.67 -2.59
N ARG A 13 -2.06 -9.03 -2.64
CA ARG A 13 -2.71 -9.82 -1.59
C ARG A 13 -2.00 -11.15 -1.39
N ARG A 14 -1.78 -11.93 -2.46
CA ARG A 14 -1.10 -13.23 -2.35
C ARG A 14 0.30 -13.14 -1.74
N ARG A 15 1.03 -12.06 -2.04
CA ARG A 15 2.32 -11.77 -1.39
C ARG A 15 2.16 -11.58 0.12
N LEU A 16 1.22 -10.74 0.53
CA LEU A 16 0.97 -10.45 1.94
C LEU A 16 0.36 -11.62 2.71
N ASP A 17 -0.48 -12.44 2.06
CA ASP A 17 -1.06 -13.65 2.65
C ASP A 17 0.02 -14.69 3.02
N GLY A 18 1.23 -14.57 2.46
CA GLY A 18 2.39 -15.38 2.85
C GLY A 18 3.12 -14.89 4.11
N LEU A 19 2.68 -13.79 4.72
CA LEU A 19 3.27 -13.22 5.93
C LEU A 19 2.28 -13.31 7.10
N ASP A 20 2.80 -13.54 8.31
CA ASP A 20 2.00 -13.57 9.55
C ASP A 20 2.09 -12.23 10.33
N LEU A 21 2.00 -11.10 9.62
CA LEU A 21 2.13 -9.77 10.26
C LEU A 21 0.96 -9.42 11.18
N TYR A 22 -0.23 -9.92 10.88
CA TYR A 22 -1.46 -9.63 11.64
C TYR A 22 -2.34 -10.87 11.79
N PRO A 23 -3.19 -10.95 12.83
CA PRO A 23 -4.00 -12.13 13.12
C PRO A 23 -5.02 -12.52 12.03
N ARG A 24 -5.38 -11.60 11.14
CA ARG A 24 -6.30 -11.87 10.01
C ARG A 24 -5.66 -11.39 8.72
N PRO A 25 -5.84 -12.11 7.61
CA PRO A 25 -5.29 -11.70 6.31
C PRO A 25 -5.88 -10.38 5.84
N VAL A 26 -5.21 -9.74 4.88
CA VAL A 26 -5.65 -8.46 4.34
C VAL A 26 -6.97 -8.64 3.58
N ARG A 27 -7.98 -7.86 3.98
CA ARG A 27 -9.27 -7.83 3.28
C ARG A 27 -9.18 -6.90 2.08
N VAL A 28 -9.39 -7.44 0.89
CA VAL A 28 -9.38 -6.68 -0.37
C VAL A 28 -10.79 -6.39 -0.88
N GLU A 29 -11.81 -6.92 -0.22
CA GLU A 29 -13.21 -6.73 -0.60
C GLU A 29 -13.58 -5.25 -0.54
N GLY A 30 -13.89 -4.69 -1.71
CA GLY A 30 -14.23 -3.28 -1.89
C GLY A 30 -13.06 -2.31 -1.69
N VAL A 31 -11.81 -2.81 -1.74
CA VAL A 31 -10.63 -1.97 -1.96
C VAL A 31 -10.62 -1.49 -3.42
N ARG A 32 -10.30 -0.22 -3.63
CA ARG A 32 -10.25 0.40 -4.96
C ARG A 32 -8.84 0.84 -5.28
N VAL A 33 -8.34 0.49 -6.46
CA VAL A 33 -7.10 1.06 -7.00
C VAL A 33 -7.48 2.13 -8.03
N VAL A 34 -7.02 3.36 -7.81
CA VAL A 34 -7.41 4.54 -8.61
C VAL A 34 -6.16 5.29 -9.06
N VAL A 35 -6.05 5.50 -10.37
CA VAL A 35 -4.91 6.22 -10.98
C VAL A 35 -5.26 7.69 -11.06
N VAL A 36 -4.56 8.54 -10.30
CA VAL A 36 -4.85 9.98 -10.15
C VAL A 36 -3.58 10.81 -10.30
N PRO A 37 -3.00 10.89 -11.52
CA PRO A 37 -1.69 11.53 -11.72
C PRO A 37 -1.69 13.02 -11.35
N LEU A 38 -2.83 13.72 -11.50
CA LEU A 38 -2.95 15.13 -11.11
C LEU A 38 -2.70 15.35 -9.61
N LEU A 39 -3.12 14.42 -8.75
CA LEU A 39 -2.89 14.50 -7.31
C LEU A 39 -1.38 14.52 -6.99
N PHE A 40 -0.60 13.75 -7.74
CA PHE A 40 0.85 13.68 -7.59
C PHE A 40 1.60 14.81 -8.31
N ARG A 41 0.90 15.81 -8.87
CA ARG A 41 1.52 17.06 -9.33
C ARG A 41 1.66 18.09 -8.20
N LEU A 42 0.91 17.94 -7.10
CA LEU A 42 1.01 18.85 -5.96
C LEU A 42 2.39 18.76 -5.28
N PRO A 43 3.02 19.88 -4.87
CA PRO A 43 4.39 19.89 -4.35
C PRO A 43 4.65 18.92 -3.19
N ARG A 44 3.67 18.78 -2.28
CA ARG A 44 3.77 17.89 -1.11
C ARG A 44 3.64 16.41 -1.46
N LEU A 45 2.91 16.10 -2.54
CA LEU A 45 2.58 14.74 -2.96
C LEU A 45 3.48 14.23 -4.10
N ARG A 46 4.18 15.13 -4.78
CA ARG A 46 5.04 14.83 -5.94
C ARG A 46 6.14 13.81 -5.65
N ARG A 47 6.58 13.72 -4.40
CA ARG A 47 7.60 12.77 -3.93
C ARG A 47 7.10 11.33 -3.82
N TYR A 48 5.79 11.11 -3.82
CA TYR A 48 5.18 9.79 -3.67
C TYR A 48 4.78 9.21 -5.03
N ALA A 49 4.81 7.89 -5.14
CA ALA A 49 4.34 7.16 -6.32
C ALA A 49 2.97 6.49 -6.09
N GLY A 50 2.63 6.24 -4.83
CA GLY A 50 1.37 5.67 -4.36
C GLY A 50 0.93 6.34 -3.06
N TYR A 51 -0.34 6.10 -2.68
CA TYR A 51 -0.87 6.49 -1.38
C TYR A 51 -2.01 5.57 -0.97
N ALA A 52 -1.94 5.09 0.26
CA ALA A 52 -2.98 4.30 0.90
C ALA A 52 -3.97 5.19 1.67
N LEU A 53 -5.24 5.05 1.32
CA LEU A 53 -6.39 5.50 2.11
C LEU A 53 -7.12 4.28 2.67
N TRP A 54 -8.07 4.50 3.59
CA TRP A 54 -8.79 3.45 4.32
C TRP A 54 -9.27 2.25 3.47
N ARG A 55 -9.77 2.49 2.24
CA ARG A 55 -10.21 1.46 1.29
C ARG A 55 -9.78 1.75 -0.15
N THR A 56 -8.80 2.64 -0.33
CA THR A 56 -8.43 3.13 -1.66
C THR A 56 -6.93 3.28 -1.77
N ILE A 57 -6.34 2.67 -2.80
CA ILE A 57 -4.95 2.87 -3.20
C ILE A 57 -4.93 3.87 -4.36
N LEU A 58 -4.28 5.00 -4.15
CA LEU A 58 -4.07 6.03 -5.17
C LEU A 58 -2.71 5.83 -5.82
N LEU A 59 -2.66 5.77 -7.14
CA LEU A 59 -1.42 5.58 -7.88
C LEU A 59 -1.16 6.74 -8.84
N LYS A 60 0.12 7.09 -8.99
CA LYS A 60 0.58 8.08 -9.96
C LYS A 60 0.50 7.56 -11.40
N ARG A 61 0.71 6.26 -11.59
CA ARG A 61 0.70 5.57 -12.89
C ARG A 61 -0.15 4.31 -12.82
N PRO A 62 -0.57 3.73 -13.96
CA PRO A 62 -1.29 2.47 -13.95
C PRO A 62 -0.41 1.31 -13.45
N PRO A 63 -0.97 0.35 -12.70
CA PRO A 63 -0.26 -0.87 -12.33
C PRO A 63 0.12 -1.67 -13.59
N GLY A 64 1.33 -2.22 -13.62
CA GLY A 64 1.86 -2.99 -14.76
C GLY A 64 2.32 -2.16 -15.96
N ALA A 65 1.94 -0.89 -16.06
CA ALA A 65 2.40 0.04 -17.11
C ALA A 65 3.20 1.23 -16.55
N GLY A 66 3.53 1.22 -15.25
CA GLY A 66 4.35 2.27 -14.64
C GLY A 66 4.37 2.29 -13.11
N SER A 67 3.42 1.62 -12.45
CA SER A 67 3.49 1.28 -11.02
C SER A 67 3.86 -0.20 -10.87
N SER A 68 4.88 -0.49 -10.06
CA SER A 68 5.35 -1.84 -9.78
C SER A 68 4.40 -2.59 -8.85
N ASP A 69 4.47 -3.92 -8.88
CA ASP A 69 3.76 -4.78 -7.93
C ASP A 69 4.25 -4.54 -6.48
N ASP A 70 5.52 -4.17 -6.30
CA ASP A 70 6.08 -3.75 -5.01
C ASP A 70 5.36 -2.54 -4.44
N LEU A 71 5.10 -1.53 -5.27
CA LEU A 71 4.35 -0.34 -4.83
C LEU A 71 2.93 -0.72 -4.41
N VAL A 72 2.24 -1.57 -5.17
CA VAL A 72 0.89 -2.01 -4.81
C VAL A 72 0.91 -2.83 -3.51
N THR A 73 1.92 -3.67 -3.31
CA THR A 73 2.13 -4.46 -2.09
C THR A 73 2.39 -3.56 -0.88
N HIS A 74 3.24 -2.54 -1.04
CA HIS A 74 3.52 -1.52 -0.02
C HIS A 74 2.24 -0.81 0.41
N GLU A 75 1.47 -0.27 -0.54
CA GLU A 75 0.24 0.46 -0.22
C GLU A 75 -0.83 -0.47 0.36
N LEU A 76 -0.92 -1.72 -0.09
CA LEU A 76 -1.86 -2.69 0.48
C LEU A 76 -1.47 -3.08 1.91
N CYS A 77 -0.18 -3.13 2.25
CA CYS A 77 0.28 -3.34 3.62
C CYS A 77 -0.24 -2.23 4.55
N HIS A 78 -0.27 -0.96 4.12
CA HIS A 78 -0.88 0.11 4.89
C HIS A 78 -2.39 -0.06 5.13
N LEU A 79 -3.12 -0.60 4.15
CA LEU A 79 -4.53 -0.97 4.37
C LEU A 79 -4.65 -2.08 5.40
N TRP A 80 -3.77 -3.08 5.35
CA TRP A 80 -3.76 -4.19 6.31
C TRP A 80 -3.46 -3.72 7.74
N GLN A 81 -2.48 -2.84 7.89
CA GLN A 81 -2.15 -2.12 9.12
C GLN A 81 -3.37 -1.33 9.64
N GLY A 82 -4.02 -0.56 8.77
CA GLY A 82 -5.23 0.20 9.09
C GLY A 82 -6.38 -0.70 9.57
N GLN A 83 -6.56 -1.88 8.97
CA GLN A 83 -7.59 -2.85 9.36
C GLN A 83 -7.39 -3.40 10.79
N HIS A 84 -6.16 -3.42 11.31
CA HIS A 84 -5.83 -3.98 12.62
C HIS A 84 -5.50 -2.92 13.69
N ARG A 85 -4.88 -1.81 13.28
CA ARG A 85 -4.24 -0.83 14.17
C ARG A 85 -4.65 0.61 13.86
N ARG A 86 -5.83 0.83 13.27
CA ARG A 86 -6.35 2.17 12.86
C ARG A 86 -6.01 3.32 13.81
N TRP A 87 -6.27 3.14 15.10
CA TRP A 87 -6.09 4.19 16.10
C TRP A 87 -4.61 4.47 16.38
N HIS A 88 -3.80 3.42 16.49
CA HIS A 88 -2.37 3.56 16.65
C HIS A 88 -1.74 4.20 15.41
N MET A 89 -2.21 3.86 14.21
CA MET A 89 -1.75 4.45 12.96
C MET A 89 -2.04 5.96 12.88
N LEU A 90 -3.25 6.39 13.26
CA LEU A 90 -3.60 7.81 13.34
C LEU A 90 -2.75 8.56 14.37
N LEU A 91 -2.53 7.96 15.55
CA LEU A 91 -1.66 8.54 16.58
C LEU A 91 -0.23 8.72 16.05
N THR A 92 0.37 7.67 15.48
CA THR A 92 1.73 7.72 14.92
C THR A 92 1.88 8.76 13.82
N TYR A 93 0.89 8.93 12.94
CA TYR A 93 0.92 9.99 11.93
C TYR A 93 0.86 11.41 12.53
N GLY A 94 0.24 11.57 13.70
CA GLY A 94 0.22 12.82 14.45
C GLY A 94 1.48 13.08 15.28
N THR A 95 2.16 12.03 15.75
CA THR A 95 3.25 12.15 16.75
C THR A 95 4.65 11.86 16.21
N THR A 96 4.78 11.17 15.08
CA THR A 96 6.06 10.60 14.63
C THR A 96 6.43 11.09 13.23
N ARG A 97 7.71 11.38 13.00
CA ARG A 97 8.21 11.74 11.67
C ARG A 97 8.09 10.54 10.72
N TYR A 98 7.77 10.83 9.47
CA TYR A 98 7.57 9.80 8.42
C TYR A 98 8.72 8.76 8.33
N ARG A 99 9.98 9.18 8.51
CA ARG A 99 11.14 8.27 8.43
C ARG A 99 11.26 7.28 9.60
N GLU A 100 10.69 7.63 10.74
CA GLU A 100 10.71 6.82 11.97
C GLU A 100 9.41 6.05 12.15
N ASN A 101 8.45 6.22 11.23
CA ASN A 101 7.15 5.59 11.31
C ASN A 101 7.30 4.05 11.21
N PRO A 102 6.94 3.28 12.26
CA PRO A 102 7.02 1.82 12.24
C PRO A 102 6.22 1.19 11.11
N TYR A 103 5.11 1.82 10.70
CA TYR A 103 4.26 1.33 9.62
C TYR A 103 4.93 1.42 8.25
N GLU A 104 5.71 2.49 8.01
CA GLU A 104 6.50 2.62 6.78
C GLU A 104 7.64 1.61 6.72
N ARG A 105 8.25 1.30 7.87
CA ARG A 105 9.29 0.27 7.97
C ARG A 105 8.74 -1.13 7.73
N GLU A 106 7.60 -1.46 8.37
CA GLU A 106 6.93 -2.74 8.19
C GLU A 106 6.44 -2.93 6.75
N ALA A 107 5.91 -1.89 6.11
CA ALA A 107 5.50 -1.97 4.71
C ALA A 107 6.68 -2.24 3.76
N ARG A 108 7.83 -1.58 3.97
CA ARG A 108 9.05 -1.87 3.20
C ARG A 108 9.56 -3.28 3.43
N TRP A 109 9.61 -3.71 4.69
CA TRP A 109 10.01 -5.07 5.04
C TRP A 109 9.09 -6.10 4.39
N ALA A 110 7.77 -5.89 4.41
CA ALA A 110 6.81 -6.80 3.78
C ALA A 110 7.05 -6.94 2.26
N VAL A 111 7.38 -5.83 1.59
CA VAL A 111 7.79 -5.88 0.18
C VAL A 111 9.07 -6.70 0.03
N GLU A 112 10.12 -6.39 0.79
CA GLU A 112 11.41 -7.07 0.72
C GLU A 112 11.29 -8.59 0.94
N GLN A 113 10.45 -9.04 1.88
CA GLN A 113 10.24 -10.46 2.15
C GLN A 113 9.44 -11.20 1.07
N THR A 114 8.68 -10.46 0.26
CA THR A 114 7.74 -11.05 -0.70
C THR A 114 8.12 -10.75 -2.15
N SER A 115 9.13 -9.91 -2.36
CA SER A 115 9.81 -9.77 -3.64
C SER A 115 10.66 -11.02 -3.80
N GLY A 116 10.31 -11.89 -4.75
CA GLY A 116 11.17 -13.02 -5.10
C GLY A 116 12.57 -12.53 -5.52
N PRO A 117 13.60 -13.40 -5.51
CA PRO A 117 14.83 -13.08 -6.22
C PRO A 117 14.46 -12.79 -7.67
N GLY A 118 14.77 -11.58 -8.13
CA GLY A 118 14.62 -11.22 -9.54
C GLY A 118 15.48 -12.10 -10.43
#